data_AF-A0A538K0C9-F1
#
_entry.id   AF-A0A538K0C9-F1
#
_cell.length_a   1.000
_cell.length_b   1.000
_cell.length_c   1.000
_cell.angle_alpha   90.00
_cell.angle_beta   90.00
_cell.angle_gamma   90.00
#
_symmetry.space_group_name_H-M   'P 1'
#
loop_
_entity.id
_entity.type
_entity.pdbx_description
1 polymer ?
#
loop_
_entity_poly.entity_id
_entity_poly.type
_entity_poly.pdbx_seq_one_letter_code
_entity_poly.pdbx_strand_id
1 'polypeptide(L)'
;MRTFLTGWGLVLALAASVVAFSAVTATASANGLTAAQLQAQGWTCVLVPVENLLHCRSPGSEPLVAGPTQLDFLVFDASGDAFLGTEHLIRFDLYHEQPCNGTPTGLYEFIPRGPGYYACHHFVLP
;
A
#
# COMPACT_ATOMS: atom_id res chain seq x y z
N MET A 1 59.93 -9.14 -53.82
CA MET A 1 59.16 -10.35 -53.45
C MET A 1 58.48 -10.11 -52.11
N ARG A 2 57.22 -10.56 -52.00
CA ARG A 2 56.28 -10.37 -50.88
C ARG A 2 56.79 -11.00 -49.59
N THR A 3 56.52 -10.41 -48.43
CA THR A 3 55.58 -10.96 -47.42
C THR A 3 55.43 -10.04 -46.20
N PHE A 4 54.16 -9.79 -45.84
CA PHE A 4 53.72 -9.32 -44.53
C PHE A 4 53.90 -10.45 -43.51
N LEU A 5 54.14 -10.13 -42.23
CA LEU A 5 53.70 -10.90 -41.07
C LEU A 5 53.95 -10.08 -39.78
N THR A 6 52.84 -9.77 -39.08
CA THR A 6 52.61 -9.90 -37.63
C THR A 6 53.82 -9.65 -36.71
N GLY A 7 53.86 -8.67 -35.82
CA GLY A 7 52.81 -8.23 -34.92
C GLY A 7 53.34 -8.36 -33.47
N TRP A 8 52.75 -7.55 -32.59
CA TRP A 8 52.72 -7.66 -31.13
C TRP A 8 53.87 -7.00 -30.35
N GLY A 9 53.46 -6.11 -29.45
CA GLY A 9 54.24 -5.81 -28.24
C GLY A 9 54.53 -4.34 -27.95
N LEU A 10 53.63 -3.39 -28.23
CA LEU A 10 53.78 -2.05 -27.66
C LEU A 10 53.28 -2.05 -26.21
N VAL A 11 54.19 -2.35 -25.29
CA VAL A 11 54.06 -1.98 -23.88
C VAL A 11 54.35 -0.48 -23.81
N LEU A 12 53.47 0.34 -23.24
CA LEU A 12 53.86 1.37 -22.26
C LEU A 12 52.64 2.12 -21.68
N ALA A 13 52.59 2.08 -20.35
CA ALA A 13 52.06 3.10 -19.43
C ALA A 13 50.55 3.46 -19.50
N LEU A 14 49.74 2.75 -18.71
CA LEU A 14 48.48 3.30 -18.19
C LEU A 14 48.74 4.00 -16.86
N ALA A 15 48.54 5.32 -16.87
CA ALA A 15 48.57 6.19 -15.70
C ALA A 15 47.43 5.85 -14.74
N ALA A 16 47.75 5.78 -13.46
CA ALA A 16 46.80 5.54 -12.37
C ALA A 16 45.97 6.79 -12.10
N SER A 17 44.68 6.76 -12.45
CA SER A 17 43.66 7.69 -11.96
C SER A 17 42.76 6.96 -10.98
N VAL A 18 43.04 7.08 -9.69
CA VAL A 18 42.17 6.59 -8.61
C VAL A 18 40.98 7.53 -8.51
N VAL A 19 39.85 7.15 -9.13
CA VAL A 19 38.58 7.84 -8.94
C VAL A 19 38.01 7.37 -7.61
N ALA A 20 38.07 8.22 -6.60
CA ALA A 20 37.41 7.99 -5.32
C ALA A 20 35.89 8.11 -5.52
N PHE A 21 35.19 6.98 -5.60
CA PHE A 21 33.73 6.94 -5.57
C PHE A 21 33.27 7.11 -4.12
N SER A 22 32.85 8.32 -3.75
CA SER A 22 32.14 8.57 -2.50
C SER A 22 30.76 7.90 -2.57
N ALA A 23 30.59 6.75 -1.91
CA ALA A 23 29.28 6.13 -1.75
C ALA A 23 28.43 7.00 -0.82
N VAL A 24 27.56 7.83 -1.41
CA VAL A 24 26.49 8.49 -0.67
C VAL A 24 25.47 7.41 -0.32
N THR A 25 25.54 6.88 0.90
CA THR A 25 24.47 6.08 1.46
C THR A 25 23.28 6.99 1.71
N ALA A 26 22.38 7.09 0.74
CA ALA A 26 21.06 7.66 0.96
C ALA A 26 20.34 6.77 1.98
N THR A 27 20.18 7.26 3.21
CA THR A 27 19.23 6.69 4.16
C THR A 27 17.84 6.92 3.58
N ALA A 28 17.27 5.90 2.93
CA ALA A 28 15.86 5.92 2.59
C ALA A 28 15.07 6.00 3.90
N SER A 29 14.46 7.13 4.20
CA SER A 29 13.39 7.15 5.18
C SER A 29 12.22 6.42 4.52
N ALA A 30 11.88 5.24 5.03
CA ALA A 30 10.61 4.61 4.71
C ALA A 30 9.53 5.45 5.39
N ASN A 31 9.17 6.58 4.78
CA ASN A 31 7.96 7.30 5.16
C ASN A 31 6.83 6.31 4.88
N GLY A 32 6.26 5.71 5.92
CA GLY A 32 5.13 4.81 5.80
C GLY A 32 3.99 5.46 5.01
N LEU A 33 3.11 4.63 4.45
CA LEU A 33 1.88 5.13 3.83
C LEU A 33 1.11 5.95 4.87
N THR A 34 0.69 7.17 4.50
CA THR A 34 -0.19 8.00 5.34
C THR A 34 -1.50 8.30 4.62
N ALA A 35 -2.54 8.60 5.39
CA ALA A 35 -3.84 8.97 4.82
C ALA A 35 -3.76 10.26 4.00
N ALA A 36 -2.91 11.22 4.41
CA ALA A 36 -2.68 12.45 3.66
C ALA A 36 -2.11 12.19 2.25
N GLN A 37 -1.25 11.18 2.10
CA GLN A 37 -0.76 10.76 0.78
C GLN A 37 -1.90 10.22 -0.09
N LEU A 38 -2.82 9.44 0.47
CA LEU A 38 -3.98 8.92 -0.25
C LEU A 38 -4.96 10.04 -0.64
N GLN A 39 -5.26 10.96 0.27
CA GLN A 39 -6.12 12.11 0.00
C GLN A 39 -5.56 13.00 -1.12
N ALA A 40 -4.23 13.19 -1.16
CA ALA A 40 -3.57 13.89 -2.25
C ALA A 40 -3.74 13.19 -3.63
N GLN A 41 -4.01 11.89 -3.62
CA GLN A 41 -4.34 11.08 -4.80
C GLN A 41 -5.85 10.93 -5.03
N GLY A 42 -6.67 11.74 -4.34
CA GLY A 42 -8.12 11.79 -4.50
C GLY A 42 -8.92 10.77 -3.69
N TRP A 43 -8.27 9.99 -2.80
CA TRP A 43 -9.00 9.07 -1.93
C TRP A 43 -9.87 9.83 -0.93
N THR A 44 -11.01 9.24 -0.60
CA THR A 44 -11.89 9.78 0.46
C THR A 44 -11.53 9.11 1.78
N CYS A 45 -11.09 9.88 2.77
CA CYS A 45 -10.81 9.38 4.13
C CYS A 45 -11.80 9.97 5.14
N VAL A 46 -12.40 9.12 5.98
CA VAL A 46 -13.41 9.51 6.97
C VAL A 46 -13.04 8.91 8.33
N LEU A 47 -13.11 9.73 9.38
CA LEU A 47 -12.92 9.26 10.74
C LEU A 47 -14.17 8.51 11.20
N VAL A 48 -14.00 7.29 11.70
CA VAL A 48 -15.06 6.48 12.31
C VAL A 48 -14.97 6.65 13.83
N PRO A 49 -15.83 7.48 14.46
CA PRO A 49 -15.60 7.91 15.85
C PRO A 49 -15.70 6.80 16.89
N VAL A 50 -16.43 5.72 16.59
CA VAL A 50 -16.60 4.58 17.51
C VAL A 50 -15.33 3.74 17.61
N GLU A 51 -14.53 3.69 16.55
CA GLU A 51 -13.25 2.97 16.51
C GLU A 51 -12.06 3.92 16.76
N ASN A 52 -12.28 5.23 16.61
CA ASN A 52 -11.22 6.24 16.58
C ASN A 52 -10.16 5.93 15.50
N LEU A 53 -10.60 5.43 14.35
CA LEU A 53 -9.77 5.07 13.20
C LEU A 53 -10.19 5.84 11.96
N LEU A 54 -9.23 6.11 11.09
CA LEU A 54 -9.45 6.81 9.83
C LEU A 54 -9.54 5.79 8.69
N HIS A 55 -10.68 5.75 8.01
CA HIS A 55 -10.97 4.81 6.94
C HIS A 55 -10.91 5.51 5.59
N CYS A 56 -9.99 5.07 4.73
CA CYS A 56 -9.75 5.62 3.40
C CYS A 56 -10.25 4.67 2.31
N ARG A 57 -11.14 5.14 1.44
CA ARG A 57 -11.63 4.39 0.27
C ARG A 57 -11.07 4.95 -1.02
N SER A 58 -10.92 4.06 -2.00
CA SER A 58 -10.39 4.42 -3.32
C SER A 58 -11.38 5.28 -4.12
N PRO A 59 -10.89 6.19 -4.98
CA PRO A 59 -11.73 6.95 -5.88
C PRO A 59 -12.55 6.04 -6.80
N GLY A 60 -13.85 6.31 -6.93
CA GLY A 60 -14.76 5.52 -7.77
C GLY A 60 -15.49 4.41 -7.02
N SER A 61 -15.24 4.25 -5.72
CA SER A 61 -16.03 3.40 -4.81
C SER A 61 -17.31 4.08 -4.30
N GLU A 62 -17.46 5.36 -4.63
CA GLU A 62 -18.55 6.27 -4.36
C GLU A 62 -19.85 5.89 -5.09
N PRO A 63 -21.01 6.28 -4.53
CA PRO A 63 -22.15 5.40 -4.42
C PRO A 63 -22.70 4.96 -5.78
N LEU A 64 -22.90 3.65 -5.92
CA LEU A 64 -23.70 3.10 -7.00
C LEU A 64 -25.20 3.29 -6.68
N VAL A 65 -26.07 3.28 -7.69
CA VAL A 65 -27.54 3.47 -7.53
C VAL A 65 -28.15 2.47 -6.53
N ALA A 66 -27.62 1.25 -6.47
CA ALA A 66 -28.03 0.21 -5.53
C ALA A 66 -27.20 0.18 -4.22
N GLY A 67 -26.37 1.20 -3.97
CA GLY A 67 -25.27 1.14 -3.02
C GLY A 67 -24.13 0.22 -3.50
N PRO A 68 -22.93 0.36 -2.94
CA PRO A 68 -21.83 -0.55 -3.25
C PRO A 68 -22.14 -1.96 -2.77
N THR A 69 -21.82 -2.97 -3.57
CA THR A 69 -21.96 -4.38 -3.18
C THR A 69 -20.84 -4.83 -2.27
N GLN A 70 -19.65 -4.27 -2.47
CA GLN A 70 -18.45 -4.48 -1.67
C GLN A 70 -17.68 -3.16 -1.58
N LEU A 71 -16.95 -2.97 -0.49
CA LEU A 71 -16.07 -1.83 -0.27
C LEU A 71 -14.77 -2.30 0.36
N ASP A 72 -13.65 -1.75 -0.10
CA ASP A 72 -12.35 -1.94 0.51
C ASP A 72 -11.85 -0.61 1.07
N PHE A 73 -11.35 -0.65 2.30
CA PHE A 73 -10.76 0.48 2.98
C PHE A 73 -9.32 0.19 3.36
N LEU A 74 -8.48 1.23 3.28
CA LEU A 74 -7.21 1.31 3.98
C LEU A 74 -7.47 2.03 5.31
N VAL A 75 -7.08 1.40 6.42
CA VAL A 75 -7.38 1.88 7.77
C VAL A 75 -6.11 2.40 8.42
N PHE A 76 -6.22 3.59 9.01
CA PHE A 76 -5.15 4.30 9.69
C PHE A 76 -5.56 4.64 11.12
N ASP A 77 -4.58 5.00 11.94
CA ASP A 77 -4.85 5.65 13.23
C ASP A 77 -5.64 6.96 13.06
N ALA A 78 -6.12 7.52 14.17
CA ALA A 78 -6.94 8.72 14.16
C ALA A 78 -6.26 9.94 13.50
N SER A 79 -4.93 10.04 13.58
CA SER A 79 -4.19 11.15 12.95
C SER A 79 -3.92 10.90 11.46
N GLY A 80 -4.05 9.66 10.99
CA GLY A 80 -3.79 9.26 9.62
C GLY A 80 -2.30 9.05 9.32
N ASP A 81 -1.45 8.99 10.36
CA ASP A 81 0.00 8.92 10.24
C ASP A 81 0.51 7.47 10.19
N ALA A 82 -0.24 6.54 10.79
CA ALA A 82 0.10 5.12 10.82
C ALA A 82 -0.95 4.28 10.08
N PHE A 83 -0.51 3.56 9.05
CA PHE A 83 -1.31 2.50 8.42
C PHE A 83 -1.43 1.30 9.37
N LEU A 84 -2.66 0.86 9.64
CA LEU A 84 -2.96 -0.24 10.56
C LEU A 84 -3.34 -1.53 9.82
N GLY A 85 -3.97 -1.42 8.66
CA GLY A 85 -4.41 -2.56 7.87
C GLY A 85 -5.55 -2.23 6.92
N THR A 86 -6.32 -3.25 6.54
CA THR A 86 -7.42 -3.10 5.58
C THR A 86 -8.75 -3.54 6.19
N GLU A 87 -9.85 -2.98 5.71
CA GLU A 87 -11.19 -3.48 5.97
C GLU A 87 -11.86 -3.84 4.65
N HIS A 88 -12.52 -5.00 4.61
CA HIS A 88 -13.37 -5.38 3.50
C HIS A 88 -14.82 -5.50 3.97
N LEU A 89 -15.72 -4.78 3.32
CA LEU A 89 -17.16 -4.84 3.56
C LEU A 89 -17.89 -5.59 2.44
N ILE A 90 -18.83 -6.45 2.82
CA ILE A 90 -19.80 -7.09 1.91
C ILE A 90 -21.19 -6.65 2.33
N ARG A 91 -22.03 -6.21 1.39
CA ARG A 91 -23.42 -5.85 1.69
C ARG A 91 -24.17 -7.05 2.27
N PHE A 92 -25.04 -6.82 3.26
CA PHE A 92 -25.62 -7.89 4.07
C PHE A 92 -26.32 -9.01 3.28
N ASP A 93 -26.98 -8.68 2.17
CA ASP A 93 -27.72 -9.60 1.30
C ASP A 93 -26.80 -10.46 0.41
N LEU A 94 -25.52 -10.12 0.33
CA LEU A 94 -24.49 -10.81 -0.46
C LEU A 94 -23.52 -11.62 0.41
N TYR A 95 -23.59 -11.46 1.73
CA TYR A 95 -22.84 -12.28 2.66
C TYR A 95 -23.49 -13.66 2.77
N HIS A 96 -22.71 -14.69 2.52
CA HIS A 96 -23.09 -16.09 2.51
C HIS A 96 -22.10 -16.92 3.34
N GLU A 97 -21.75 -16.42 4.52
CA GLU A 97 -20.83 -17.08 5.46
C GLU A 97 -19.43 -17.32 4.88
N GLN A 98 -18.98 -16.42 3.99
CA GLN A 98 -17.60 -16.46 3.50
C GLN A 98 -16.63 -16.26 4.66
N PRO A 99 -15.49 -16.98 4.70
CA PRO A 99 -14.51 -16.83 5.76
C PRO A 99 -13.83 -15.45 5.70
N CYS A 100 -13.53 -14.88 6.86
CA CYS A 100 -12.68 -13.68 6.96
C CYS A 100 -11.26 -14.09 7.36
N ASN A 101 -10.30 -13.93 6.46
CA ASN A 101 -8.93 -14.42 6.68
C ASN A 101 -8.00 -13.44 7.43
N GLY A 102 -8.53 -12.38 8.05
CA GLY A 102 -7.66 -11.43 8.78
C GLY A 102 -8.17 -10.84 10.09
N THR A 103 -9.35 -11.22 10.59
CA THR A 103 -9.73 -10.90 11.98
C THR A 103 -9.13 -11.94 12.95
N PRO A 104 -8.87 -11.60 14.22
CA PRO A 104 -8.51 -12.58 15.25
C PRO A 104 -9.58 -13.67 15.44
N THR A 105 -10.84 -13.37 15.11
CA THR A 105 -11.99 -14.29 15.22
C THR A 105 -12.16 -15.15 13.97
N GLY A 106 -11.56 -14.78 12.83
CA GLY A 106 -11.77 -15.43 11.53
C GLY A 106 -13.17 -15.20 10.93
N LEU A 107 -13.97 -14.32 11.54
CA LEU A 107 -15.37 -14.08 11.17
C LEU A 107 -15.59 -12.64 10.71
N TYR A 108 -16.59 -12.47 9.85
CA TYR A 108 -17.14 -11.16 9.55
C TYR A 108 -18.03 -10.65 10.68
N GLU A 109 -18.01 -9.34 10.93
CA GLU A 109 -18.83 -8.67 11.94
C GLU A 109 -19.93 -7.82 11.27
N PHE A 110 -21.15 -7.88 11.79
CA PHE A 110 -22.26 -7.12 11.22
C PHE A 110 -22.22 -5.65 11.65
N ILE A 111 -22.23 -4.75 10.67
CA ILE A 111 -22.31 -3.30 10.86
C ILE A 111 -23.69 -2.80 10.41
N PRO A 112 -24.54 -2.30 11.33
CA PRO A 112 -25.88 -1.79 11.02
C PRO A 112 -25.84 -0.35 10.47
N ARG A 113 -25.09 -0.10 9.38
CA ARG A 113 -25.01 1.20 8.70
C ARG A 113 -25.46 1.11 7.24
N GLY A 114 -26.21 2.12 6.77
CA GLY A 114 -26.75 2.15 5.41
C GLY A 114 -27.64 0.92 5.14
N PRO A 115 -27.48 0.19 4.02
CA PRO A 115 -28.19 -1.05 3.77
C PRO A 115 -27.80 -2.20 4.73
N GLY A 116 -26.74 -2.05 5.54
CA GLY A 116 -26.15 -3.12 6.34
C GLY A 116 -24.99 -3.80 5.62
N TYR A 117 -23.89 -4.02 6.33
CA TYR A 117 -22.69 -4.67 5.80
C TYR A 117 -22.11 -5.65 6.81
N TYR A 118 -21.37 -6.62 6.30
CA TYR A 118 -20.48 -7.47 7.07
C TYR A 118 -19.04 -7.01 6.84
N ALA A 119 -18.29 -6.79 7.90
CA ALA A 119 -16.92 -6.29 7.87
C ALA A 119 -15.91 -7.38 8.22
N CYS A 120 -14.85 -7.46 7.43
CA CYS A 120 -13.67 -8.25 7.71
C CYS A 120 -12.48 -7.30 7.92
N HIS A 121 -12.06 -7.18 9.18
CA HIS A 121 -10.92 -6.35 9.56
C HIS A 121 -9.63 -7.15 9.42
N HIS A 122 -8.63 -6.61 8.74
CA HIS A 122 -7.27 -7.12 8.69
C HIS A 122 -6.34 -6.24 9.53
N PHE A 123 -6.77 -5.96 10.77
CA PHE A 123 -6.05 -5.20 11.78
C PHE A 123 -6.64 -5.54 13.15
N VAL A 124 -5.92 -5.18 14.21
CA VAL A 124 -6.40 -5.30 15.58
C VAL A 124 -7.06 -3.97 15.94
N LEU A 125 -8.33 -4.02 16.34
CA LEU A 125 -9.00 -2.85 16.90
C LEU A 125 -8.28 -2.41 18.19
N PRO A 126 -7.96 -1.11 18.36
CA PRO A 126 -7.28 -0.61 19.54
C PRO A 126 -8.09 -0.76 20.84
#